data_AF-A0A925NQW6-F1
#
_entry.id   AF-A0A925NQW6-F1
#
_cell.length_a   1.000
_cell.length_b   1.000
_cell.length_c   1.000
_cell.angle_alpha   90.00
_cell.angle_beta   90.00
_cell.angle_gamma   90.00
#
_symmetry.space_group_name_H-M   'P 1'
#
loop_
_entity.id
_entity.type
_entity.pdbx_description
1 polymer ?
#
loop_
_entity_poly.entity_id
_entity_poly.type
_entity_poly.pdbx_seq_one_letter_code
_entity_poly.pdbx_strand_id
1 'polypeptide(L)'
;MKLRKVLTGIMSFAVLTAVSSNSACFAEWYDSERSCLERARTLFSSGQFDEAQKACDRGLAFNPNSAEIIYFRGVLNHTLKRYDLALADFDQAIKLNPTAGAYIARGTLYSNEKKYDLAVKDFDSALKLEPRNDSARTNKEFCLTEVENQRKLAMGGTEKSAPSLNVAVSTAVPIPVPKQPKAPRAPKEPREPKVSHQKDSGVAVSAIEDNSAELKRLTAEVQARQKESDKELQATLAKERAEKEALLRKLAEIKVASRTADKKATEVVKPEDRPVKDKWALIVGISKFKNNTLNLKYPSKDAKDFYDYLVADGKFQKDHVKLLLDEQATRGNILSEL
;
A
#
# COMPACT_ATOMS: atom_id res chain seq x y z
N MET A 1 39.40 -23.29 17.26
CA MET A 1 39.07 -24.14 16.09
C MET A 1 37.68 -24.82 16.12
N LYS A 2 36.86 -24.69 17.19
CA LYS A 2 35.54 -25.35 17.28
C LYS A 2 34.33 -24.47 16.93
N LEU A 3 34.46 -23.13 16.88
CA LEU A 3 33.35 -22.22 16.51
C LEU A 3 33.09 -22.12 14.98
N ARG A 4 34.13 -22.28 14.14
CA ARG A 4 34.00 -22.18 12.67
C ARG A 4 33.19 -23.32 12.05
N LYS A 5 33.15 -24.50 12.67
CA LYS A 5 32.40 -25.67 12.16
C LYS A 5 30.90 -25.60 12.43
N VAL A 6 30.47 -24.85 13.45
CA VAL A 6 29.05 -24.66 13.76
C VAL A 6 28.42 -23.61 12.83
N LEU A 7 29.16 -22.53 12.51
CA LEU A 7 28.68 -21.52 11.56
C LEU A 7 28.55 -22.05 10.13
N THR A 8 29.47 -22.90 9.66
CA THR A 8 29.38 -23.50 8.32
C THR A 8 28.27 -24.56 8.22
N GLY A 9 27.96 -25.28 9.30
CA GLY A 9 26.86 -26.24 9.33
C GLY A 9 25.48 -25.59 9.25
N ILE A 10 25.29 -24.43 9.87
CA ILE A 10 24.02 -23.69 9.83
C ILE A 10 23.82 -23.02 8.45
N MET A 11 24.89 -22.54 7.82
CA MET A 11 24.84 -21.97 6.46
C MET A 11 24.58 -23.04 5.38
N SER A 12 25.08 -24.28 5.54
CA SER A 12 24.84 -25.36 4.59
C SER A 12 23.43 -25.98 4.68
N PHE A 13 22.77 -25.93 5.84
CA PHE A 13 21.40 -26.47 5.97
C PHE A 13 20.35 -25.52 5.36
N ALA A 14 20.59 -24.20 5.39
CA ALA A 14 19.70 -23.22 4.76
C ALA A 14 19.72 -23.27 3.22
N VAL A 15 20.83 -23.69 2.61
CA VAL A 15 21.00 -23.71 1.15
C VAL A 15 20.36 -24.95 0.50
N LEU A 16 20.22 -26.06 1.23
CA LEU A 16 19.81 -27.34 0.63
C LEU A 16 18.27 -27.56 0.58
N THR A 17 17.48 -26.83 1.37
CA THR A 17 16.00 -26.87 1.28
C THR A 17 15.44 -25.98 0.16
N ALA A 18 16.29 -25.15 -0.47
CA ALA A 18 15.88 -24.20 -1.51
C ALA A 18 15.66 -24.86 -2.88
N VAL A 19 16.36 -25.96 -3.18
CA VAL A 19 16.53 -26.39 -4.58
C VAL A 19 15.32 -27.14 -5.16
N SER A 20 14.38 -27.63 -4.35
CA SER A 20 13.10 -28.18 -4.83
C SER A 20 11.91 -27.22 -4.70
N SER A 21 12.14 -25.99 -4.25
CA SER A 21 11.16 -24.90 -4.12
C SER A 21 11.62 -23.63 -4.88
N ASN A 22 12.48 -23.84 -5.87
CA ASN A 22 13.47 -22.88 -6.36
C ASN A 22 12.95 -21.74 -7.27
N SER A 23 11.64 -21.49 -7.28
CA SER A 23 11.08 -20.23 -7.79
C SER A 23 10.80 -19.22 -6.67
N ALA A 24 10.58 -19.69 -5.43
CA ALA A 24 10.27 -18.83 -4.28
C ALA A 24 11.51 -18.58 -3.40
N CYS A 25 12.39 -19.56 -3.22
CA CYS A 25 13.51 -19.45 -2.28
C CYS A 25 14.71 -18.63 -2.81
N PHE A 26 14.89 -18.52 -4.14
CA PHE A 26 15.92 -17.67 -4.74
C PHE A 26 15.59 -16.15 -4.61
N ALA A 27 14.32 -15.82 -4.34
CA ALA A 27 13.87 -14.44 -4.17
C ALA A 27 14.13 -13.87 -2.77
N GLU A 28 14.34 -14.71 -1.75
CA GLU A 28 14.46 -14.26 -0.36
C GLU A 28 15.84 -13.66 -0.01
N TRP A 29 16.89 -13.98 -0.79
CA TRP A 29 18.28 -13.60 -0.46
C TRP A 29 18.75 -12.28 -1.11
N TYR A 30 17.90 -11.59 -1.87
CA TYR A 30 18.19 -10.28 -2.50
C TYR A 30 17.01 -9.29 -2.47
N ASP A 31 16.09 -9.44 -1.51
CA ASP A 31 15.00 -8.47 -1.35
C ASP A 31 15.56 -7.13 -0.84
N SER A 32 15.49 -6.11 -1.70
CA SER A 32 15.76 -4.70 -1.38
C SER A 32 14.51 -3.88 -1.69
N GLU A 33 14.39 -2.67 -1.12
CA GLU A 33 13.27 -1.75 -1.39
C GLU A 33 12.95 -1.67 -2.89
N ARG A 34 13.98 -1.44 -3.71
CA ARG A 34 13.87 -1.35 -5.17
C ARG A 34 13.47 -2.66 -5.82
N SER A 35 14.02 -3.79 -5.38
CA SER A 35 13.65 -5.10 -5.92
C SER A 35 12.19 -5.45 -5.62
N CYS A 36 11.70 -5.13 -4.42
CA CYS A 36 10.29 -5.32 -4.05
C CYS A 36 9.35 -4.49 -4.94
N LEU A 37 9.71 -3.24 -5.23
CA LEU A 37 8.94 -2.39 -6.14
C LEU A 37 8.90 -2.92 -7.57
N GLU A 38 10.06 -3.29 -8.13
CA GLU A 38 10.12 -3.87 -9.48
C GLU A 38 9.33 -5.17 -9.56
N ARG A 39 9.42 -6.02 -8.53
CA ARG A 39 8.60 -7.22 -8.44
C ARG A 39 7.11 -6.88 -8.41
N ALA A 40 6.69 -5.91 -7.59
CA ALA A 40 5.29 -5.48 -7.53
C ALA A 40 4.77 -5.01 -8.90
N ARG A 41 5.58 -4.25 -9.66
CA ARG A 41 5.27 -3.83 -11.03
C ARG A 41 5.10 -5.01 -11.98
N THR A 42 6.04 -5.95 -11.97
CA THR A 42 5.95 -7.14 -12.85
C THR A 42 4.72 -8.00 -12.55
N LEU A 43 4.40 -8.21 -11.26
CA LEU A 43 3.23 -8.95 -10.82
C LEU A 43 1.93 -8.23 -11.19
N PHE A 44 1.89 -6.90 -11.05
CA PHE A 44 0.76 -6.08 -11.49
C PHE A 44 0.52 -6.21 -13.00
N SER A 45 1.57 -6.09 -13.81
CA SER A 45 1.46 -6.28 -15.27
C SER A 45 1.06 -7.70 -15.66
N SER A 46 1.37 -8.69 -14.81
CA SER A 46 0.94 -10.09 -14.99
C SER A 46 -0.47 -10.37 -14.46
N GLY A 47 -1.17 -9.37 -13.89
CA GLY A 47 -2.51 -9.51 -13.31
C GLY A 47 -2.54 -10.18 -11.92
N GLN A 48 -1.40 -10.47 -11.32
CA GLN A 48 -1.29 -11.11 -10.01
C GLN A 48 -1.36 -10.06 -8.88
N PHE A 49 -2.55 -9.49 -8.67
CA PHE A 49 -2.74 -8.35 -7.78
C PHE A 49 -2.46 -8.65 -6.30
N ASP A 50 -2.83 -9.83 -5.81
CA ASP A 50 -2.60 -10.22 -4.40
C ASP A 50 -1.10 -10.37 -4.09
N GLU A 51 -0.34 -10.91 -5.04
CA GLU A 51 1.12 -11.04 -4.91
C GLU A 51 1.81 -9.67 -5.04
N ALA A 52 1.31 -8.81 -5.93
CA ALA A 52 1.77 -7.43 -6.05
C ALA A 52 1.56 -6.66 -4.73
N GLN A 53 0.43 -6.88 -4.05
CA GLN A 53 0.16 -6.29 -2.73
C GLN A 53 1.19 -6.76 -1.70
N LYS A 54 1.44 -8.07 -1.61
CA LYS A 54 2.46 -8.64 -0.72
C LYS A 54 3.87 -8.12 -1.02
N ALA A 55 4.19 -7.87 -2.29
CA ALA A 55 5.47 -7.29 -2.69
C ALA A 55 5.59 -5.82 -2.24
N CYS A 56 4.52 -5.03 -2.34
CA CYS A 56 4.47 -3.67 -1.80
C CYS A 56 4.65 -3.68 -0.27
N ASP A 57 3.91 -4.54 0.44
CA ASP A 57 3.97 -4.63 1.91
C ASP A 57 5.38 -5.01 2.39
N ARG A 58 6.05 -5.94 1.69
CA ARG A 58 7.46 -6.26 1.95
C ARG A 58 8.36 -5.05 1.71
N GLY A 59 8.20 -4.34 0.60
CA GLY A 59 8.98 -3.14 0.32
C GLY A 59 8.82 -2.04 1.38
N LEU A 60 7.59 -1.84 1.88
CA LEU A 60 7.31 -0.90 2.96
C LEU A 60 7.83 -1.38 4.32
N ALA A 61 8.03 -2.68 4.54
CA ALA A 61 8.69 -3.18 5.72
C ALA A 61 10.19 -2.80 5.76
N PHE A 62 10.84 -2.65 4.60
CA PHE A 62 12.21 -2.12 4.51
C PHE A 62 12.25 -0.61 4.67
N ASN A 63 11.36 0.10 3.97
CA ASN A 63 11.27 1.56 4.04
C ASN A 63 9.81 2.00 4.12
N PRO A 64 9.29 2.26 5.33
CA PRO A 64 7.90 2.67 5.53
C PRO A 64 7.54 4.01 4.87
N ASN A 65 8.54 4.83 4.54
CA ASN A 65 8.37 6.16 3.96
C ASN A 65 8.77 6.20 2.48
N SER A 66 8.80 5.05 1.81
CA SER A 66 9.04 4.99 0.37
C SER A 66 7.84 5.55 -0.41
N ALA A 67 7.95 6.81 -0.83
CA ALA A 67 6.89 7.47 -1.60
C ALA A 67 6.54 6.71 -2.89
N GLU A 68 7.54 6.08 -3.53
CA GLU A 68 7.36 5.34 -4.78
C GLU A 68 6.55 4.05 -4.56
N ILE A 69 6.83 3.29 -3.49
CA ILE A 69 6.09 2.07 -3.16
C ILE A 69 4.68 2.41 -2.67
N ILE A 70 4.52 3.46 -1.86
CA ILE A 70 3.20 3.91 -1.40
C ILE A 70 2.36 4.36 -2.60
N TYR A 71 2.92 5.14 -3.52
CA TYR A 71 2.26 5.52 -4.77
C TYR A 71 1.82 4.29 -5.56
N PHE A 72 2.72 3.32 -5.75
CA PHE A 72 2.40 2.11 -6.50
C PHE A 72 1.32 1.25 -5.82
N ARG A 73 1.32 1.16 -4.48
CA ARG A 73 0.25 0.54 -3.71
C ARG A 73 -1.09 1.26 -3.93
N GLY A 74 -1.08 2.59 -4.01
CA GLY A 74 -2.25 3.39 -4.37
C GLY A 74 -2.79 3.05 -5.76
N VAL A 75 -1.91 2.88 -6.77
CA VAL A 75 -2.30 2.45 -8.13
C VAL A 75 -2.91 1.04 -8.12
N LEU A 76 -2.31 0.12 -7.35
CA LEU A 76 -2.85 -1.22 -7.16
C LEU A 76 -4.25 -1.18 -6.52
N ASN A 77 -4.42 -0.41 -5.44
CA ASN A 77 -5.71 -0.23 -4.77
C ASN A 77 -6.76 0.41 -5.68
N HIS A 78 -6.38 1.39 -6.51
CA HIS A 78 -7.25 1.98 -7.51
C HIS A 78 -7.75 0.94 -8.53
N THR A 79 -6.84 0.08 -9.00
CA THR A 79 -7.17 -1.01 -9.94
C THR A 79 -8.09 -2.06 -9.32
N LEU A 80 -7.90 -2.35 -8.03
CA LEU A 80 -8.77 -3.21 -7.24
C LEU A 80 -10.08 -2.53 -6.79
N LYS A 81 -10.36 -1.31 -7.26
CA LYS A 81 -11.55 -0.50 -6.90
C LYS A 81 -11.65 -0.17 -5.40
N ARG A 82 -10.54 -0.21 -4.68
CA ARG A 82 -10.44 0.18 -3.26
C ARG A 82 -10.10 1.66 -3.17
N TYR A 83 -11.04 2.51 -3.56
CA TYR A 83 -10.80 3.93 -3.79
C TYR A 83 -10.39 4.70 -2.53
N ASP A 84 -10.99 4.43 -1.38
CA ASP A 84 -10.62 5.09 -0.11
C ASP A 84 -9.16 4.82 0.28
N LEU A 85 -8.70 3.58 0.12
CA LEU A 85 -7.32 3.19 0.40
C LEU A 85 -6.37 3.80 -0.63
N ALA A 86 -6.77 3.86 -1.90
CA ALA A 86 -5.99 4.51 -2.94
C ALA A 86 -5.82 6.02 -2.69
N LEU A 87 -6.89 6.72 -2.26
CA LEU A 87 -6.82 8.13 -1.88
C LEU A 87 -5.81 8.34 -0.74
N ALA A 88 -5.91 7.54 0.32
CA ALA A 88 -5.00 7.63 1.47
C ALA A 88 -3.53 7.40 1.06
N ASP A 89 -3.29 6.42 0.21
CA ASP A 89 -1.96 6.11 -0.32
C ASP A 89 -1.42 7.26 -1.20
N PHE A 90 -2.24 7.82 -2.10
CA PHE A 90 -1.82 8.96 -2.92
C PHE A 90 -1.55 10.21 -2.08
N ASP A 91 -2.40 10.49 -1.08
CA ASP A 91 -2.18 11.59 -0.14
C ASP A 91 -0.85 11.44 0.61
N GLN A 92 -0.56 10.23 1.10
CA GLN A 92 0.69 9.94 1.80
C GLN A 92 1.90 10.04 0.84
N ALA A 93 1.80 9.51 -0.37
CA ALA A 93 2.86 9.60 -1.37
C ALA A 93 3.16 11.07 -1.73
N ILE A 94 2.13 11.91 -1.93
CA ILE A 94 2.29 13.35 -2.21
C ILE A 94 2.96 14.07 -1.04
N LYS A 95 2.60 13.75 0.21
CA LYS A 95 3.24 14.35 1.40
C LYS A 95 4.73 14.00 1.50
N LEU A 96 5.11 12.79 1.10
CA LEU A 96 6.49 12.32 1.18
C LEU A 96 7.34 12.82 0.01
N ASN A 97 6.84 12.68 -1.22
CA ASN A 97 7.49 13.16 -2.44
C ASN A 97 6.43 13.55 -3.48
N PRO A 98 6.15 14.86 -3.65
CA PRO A 98 5.20 15.32 -4.66
C PRO A 98 5.70 15.03 -6.07
N THR A 99 4.98 14.19 -6.81
CA THR A 99 5.27 13.89 -8.22
C THR A 99 4.05 14.19 -9.08
N ALA A 100 4.27 14.52 -10.37
CA ALA A 100 3.16 14.73 -11.30
C ALA A 100 2.27 13.49 -11.40
N GLY A 101 2.86 12.29 -11.44
CA GLY A 101 2.13 11.02 -11.46
C GLY A 101 1.22 10.80 -10.26
N ALA A 102 1.64 11.19 -9.05
CA ALA A 102 0.82 11.08 -7.84
C ALA A 102 -0.37 12.05 -7.85
N TYR A 103 -0.16 13.30 -8.28
CA TYR A 103 -1.24 14.27 -8.46
C TYR A 103 -2.23 13.84 -9.56
N ILE A 104 -1.74 13.33 -10.69
CA ILE A 104 -2.59 12.84 -11.77
C ILE A 104 -3.45 11.67 -11.29
N ALA A 105 -2.86 10.70 -10.59
CA ALA A 105 -3.60 9.53 -10.10
C ALA A 105 -4.71 9.92 -9.10
N ARG A 106 -4.41 10.84 -8.16
CA ARG A 106 -5.41 11.35 -7.21
C ARG A 106 -6.48 12.20 -7.91
N GLY A 107 -6.08 13.06 -8.85
CA GLY A 107 -7.00 13.87 -9.65
C GLY A 107 -7.96 13.03 -10.49
N THR A 108 -7.48 11.94 -11.11
CA THR A 108 -8.32 10.98 -11.82
C THR A 108 -9.33 10.33 -10.88
N LEU A 109 -8.92 9.98 -9.66
CA LEU A 109 -9.82 9.38 -8.68
C LEU A 109 -10.90 10.37 -8.22
N TYR A 110 -10.55 11.63 -7.97
CA TYR A 110 -11.54 12.69 -7.71
C TYR A 110 -12.48 12.94 -8.88
N SER A 111 -12.00 12.85 -10.12
CA SER A 111 -12.83 12.95 -11.32
C SER A 111 -13.86 11.82 -11.40
N ASN A 112 -13.45 10.59 -11.07
CA ASN A 112 -14.36 9.43 -11.00
C ASN A 112 -15.44 9.61 -9.91
N GLU A 113 -15.10 10.28 -8.80
CA GLU A 113 -16.04 10.65 -7.74
C GLU A 113 -16.87 11.91 -8.04
N LYS A 114 -16.74 12.48 -9.25
CA LYS A 114 -17.38 13.74 -9.67
C LYS A 114 -17.00 14.97 -8.83
N LYS A 115 -15.90 14.88 -8.08
CA LYS A 115 -15.31 16.00 -7.31
C LYS A 115 -14.38 16.80 -8.21
N TYR A 116 -14.92 17.37 -9.29
CA TYR A 116 -14.14 17.97 -10.37
C TYR A 116 -13.30 19.17 -9.92
N ASP A 117 -13.76 19.98 -8.96
CA ASP A 117 -12.99 21.10 -8.40
C ASP A 117 -11.69 20.65 -7.72
N LEU A 118 -11.71 19.51 -7.03
CA LEU A 118 -10.51 18.93 -6.41
C LEU A 118 -9.60 18.32 -7.47
N ALA A 119 -10.17 17.63 -8.46
CA ALA A 119 -9.42 17.07 -9.58
C ALA A 119 -8.65 18.15 -10.36
N VAL A 120 -9.27 19.29 -10.67
CA VAL A 120 -8.62 20.42 -11.35
C VAL A 120 -7.42 20.95 -10.57
N LYS A 121 -7.54 21.09 -9.24
CA LYS A 121 -6.41 21.54 -8.39
C LYS A 121 -5.23 20.57 -8.42
N ASP A 122 -5.52 19.28 -8.47
CA ASP A 122 -4.49 18.24 -8.57
C ASP A 122 -3.83 18.24 -9.95
N PHE A 123 -4.60 18.34 -11.04
CA PHE A 123 -4.03 18.45 -12.37
C PHE A 123 -3.24 19.75 -12.57
N ASP A 124 -3.65 20.86 -11.96
CA ASP A 124 -2.85 22.09 -11.90
C ASP A 124 -1.53 21.89 -11.18
N SER A 125 -1.54 21.15 -10.07
CA SER A 125 -0.32 20.82 -9.32
C SER A 125 0.59 19.90 -10.13
N ALA A 126 0.02 18.94 -10.87
CA ALA A 126 0.76 18.09 -11.79
C ALA A 126 1.40 18.90 -12.94
N LEU A 127 0.66 19.83 -13.56
CA LEU A 127 1.16 20.68 -14.66
C LEU A 127 2.20 21.69 -14.20
N LYS A 128 2.20 22.11 -12.93
CA LYS A 128 3.30 22.91 -12.36
C LYS A 128 4.60 22.12 -12.29
N LEU A 129 4.53 20.81 -12.00
CA LEU A 129 5.70 19.94 -11.97
C LEU A 129 6.14 19.52 -13.38
N GLU A 130 5.18 19.18 -14.24
CA GLU A 130 5.40 18.75 -15.63
C GLU A 130 4.49 19.53 -16.59
N PRO A 131 4.92 20.71 -17.08
CA PRO A 131 4.09 21.56 -17.95
C PRO A 131 3.68 20.92 -19.28
N ARG A 132 4.48 19.94 -19.73
CA ARG A 132 4.27 19.22 -21.00
C ARG A 132 3.49 17.90 -20.82
N ASN A 133 2.92 17.64 -19.65
CA ASN A 133 2.14 16.43 -19.43
C ASN A 133 0.76 16.55 -20.10
N ASP A 134 0.60 15.94 -21.28
CA ASP A 134 -0.63 16.03 -22.06
C ASP A 134 -1.82 15.36 -21.35
N SER A 135 -1.60 14.23 -20.67
CA SER A 135 -2.65 13.55 -19.90
C SER A 135 -3.22 14.44 -18.80
N ALA A 136 -2.38 15.17 -18.07
CA ALA A 136 -2.84 16.12 -17.05
C ALA A 136 -3.64 17.27 -17.68
N ARG A 137 -3.23 17.77 -18.85
CA ARG A 137 -3.93 18.85 -19.56
C ARG A 137 -5.31 18.41 -20.04
N THR A 138 -5.40 17.28 -20.74
CA THR A 138 -6.67 16.73 -21.23
C THR A 138 -7.62 16.41 -20.09
N ASN A 139 -7.14 15.79 -19.00
CA ASN A 139 -7.99 15.48 -17.85
C ASN A 139 -8.47 16.74 -17.12
N LYS A 140 -7.63 17.78 -17.05
CA LYS A 140 -8.01 19.08 -16.50
C LYS A 140 -9.10 19.74 -17.34
N GLU A 141 -8.92 19.78 -18.67
CA GLU A 141 -9.91 20.34 -19.60
C GLU A 141 -11.27 19.64 -19.45
N PHE A 142 -11.26 18.30 -19.42
CA PHE A 142 -12.48 17.52 -19.15
C PHE A 142 -13.15 17.93 -17.82
N CYS A 143 -12.38 18.01 -16.73
CA CYS A 143 -12.94 18.39 -15.43
C CYS A 143 -13.46 19.83 -15.41
N LEU A 144 -12.79 20.78 -16.10
CA LEU A 144 -13.26 22.17 -16.19
C LEU A 144 -14.59 22.28 -16.93
N THR A 145 -14.76 21.53 -18.03
CA THR A 145 -16.04 21.48 -18.75
C THR A 145 -17.15 20.94 -17.85
N GLU A 146 -16.89 19.90 -17.06
CA GLU A 146 -17.87 19.35 -16.13
C GLU A 146 -18.22 20.32 -14.99
N VAL A 147 -17.24 21.05 -14.43
CA VAL A 147 -17.50 22.11 -13.45
C VAL A 147 -18.41 23.19 -14.06
N GLU A 148 -18.14 23.61 -15.29
CA GLU A 148 -18.97 24.61 -15.97
C GLU A 148 -20.39 24.08 -16.23
N ASN A 149 -20.53 22.82 -16.63
CA ASN A 149 -21.83 22.16 -16.81
C ASN A 149 -22.62 22.10 -15.49
N GLN A 150 -21.96 21.69 -14.40
CA GLN A 150 -22.57 21.68 -13.07
C GLN A 150 -23.00 23.09 -12.62
N ARG A 151 -22.19 24.11 -12.91
CA ARG A 151 -22.54 25.50 -12.63
C ARG A 151 -23.74 25.98 -13.45
N LYS A 152 -23.81 25.65 -14.74
CA LYS A 152 -24.96 25.98 -15.61
C LYS A 152 -26.24 25.30 -15.12
N LEU A 153 -26.17 24.03 -14.73
CA LEU A 153 -27.29 23.30 -14.13
C LEU A 153 -27.75 23.94 -12.82
N ALA A 154 -26.83 24.41 -11.98
CA ALA A 154 -27.16 25.11 -10.75
C ALA A 154 -27.83 26.49 -11.00
N MET A 155 -27.42 27.20 -12.05
CA MET A 155 -27.99 28.51 -12.43
C MET A 155 -29.32 28.40 -13.21
N GLY A 156 -29.52 27.33 -13.98
CA GLY A 156 -30.76 27.08 -14.74
C GLY A 156 -31.98 26.74 -13.87
N GLY A 157 -31.80 26.59 -12.55
CA GLY A 157 -32.88 26.40 -11.58
C GLY A 157 -33.45 27.70 -10.98
N THR A 158 -32.86 28.87 -11.26
CA THR A 158 -33.22 30.14 -10.59
C THR A 158 -33.80 31.23 -11.51
N GLU A 159 -34.10 30.94 -12.77
CA GLU A 159 -34.68 31.93 -13.71
C GLU A 159 -36.21 32.02 -13.69
N LYS A 160 -36.86 31.83 -12.53
CA LYS A 160 -38.21 32.34 -12.32
C LYS A 160 -38.23 33.31 -11.14
N SER A 161 -38.43 34.57 -11.52
CA SER A 161 -38.69 35.77 -10.72
C SER A 161 -37.53 36.38 -9.92
N ALA A 162 -36.81 37.31 -10.55
CA ALA A 162 -36.68 38.67 -10.01
C ALA A 162 -36.36 39.64 -11.17
N PRO A 163 -37.10 40.75 -11.34
CA PRO A 163 -36.82 41.72 -12.39
C PRO A 163 -35.58 42.55 -12.06
N SER A 164 -34.83 42.84 -13.11
CA SER A 164 -33.63 43.67 -13.14
C SER A 164 -33.92 45.12 -12.75
N LEU A 165 -33.12 45.66 -11.82
CA LEU A 165 -32.93 47.10 -11.66
C LEU A 165 -31.50 47.44 -12.07
N ASN A 166 -31.37 47.98 -13.28
CA ASN A 166 -30.18 48.66 -13.76
C ASN A 166 -30.13 50.05 -13.13
N VAL A 167 -29.05 50.36 -12.39
CA VAL A 167 -28.54 51.73 -12.26
C VAL A 167 -27.02 51.70 -12.38
N ALA A 168 -26.51 52.66 -13.14
CA ALA A 168 -25.17 52.75 -13.69
C ALA A 168 -24.08 53.15 -12.66
N VAL A 169 -22.86 52.66 -12.96
CA VAL A 169 -21.52 53.23 -12.82
C VAL A 169 -21.38 54.52 -12.00
N SER A 170 -20.50 54.54 -10.98
CA SER A 170 -19.31 55.43 -10.94
C SER A 170 -18.46 55.31 -9.66
N THR A 171 -17.16 55.51 -9.86
CA THR A 171 -16.06 55.82 -8.91
C THR A 171 -15.39 54.71 -8.09
N ALA A 172 -14.12 54.53 -8.45
CA ALA A 172 -13.07 53.84 -7.72
C ALA A 172 -12.70 54.56 -6.40
N VAL A 173 -12.48 53.77 -5.35
CA VAL A 173 -11.78 54.17 -4.12
C VAL A 173 -10.77 53.07 -3.77
N PRO A 174 -9.52 53.37 -3.34
CA PRO A 174 -8.48 52.36 -3.13
C PRO A 174 -8.72 51.50 -1.89
N ILE A 175 -8.35 50.23 -2.00
CA ILE A 175 -8.38 49.20 -0.96
C ILE A 175 -7.27 49.47 0.09
N PRO A 176 -7.56 49.52 1.39
CA PRO A 176 -6.54 49.40 2.43
C PRO A 176 -6.17 47.93 2.67
N VAL A 177 -4.88 47.67 2.73
CA VAL A 177 -4.22 46.37 3.02
C VAL A 177 -4.78 45.71 4.30
N PRO A 178 -5.06 44.38 4.28
CA PRO A 178 -5.51 43.66 5.48
C PRO A 178 -4.36 43.53 6.49
N LYS A 179 -4.54 44.10 7.69
CA LYS A 179 -3.70 43.80 8.86
C LYS A 179 -4.06 42.41 9.38
N GLN A 180 -3.03 41.59 9.60
CA GLN A 180 -3.12 40.24 10.15
C GLN A 180 -3.87 40.19 11.50
N PRO A 181 -4.70 39.15 11.77
CA PRO A 181 -5.28 38.97 13.08
C PRO A 181 -4.20 38.52 14.08
N LYS A 182 -4.00 39.31 15.14
CA LYS A 182 -3.28 38.86 16.34
C LYS A 182 -4.14 37.85 17.10
N ALA A 183 -3.48 36.85 17.67
CA ALA A 183 -4.06 35.75 18.46
C ALA A 183 -5.03 36.25 19.55
N PRO A 184 -6.15 35.54 19.81
CA PRO A 184 -7.05 35.90 20.90
C PRO A 184 -6.40 35.60 22.26
N ARG A 185 -6.35 36.64 23.09
CA ARG A 185 -6.02 36.60 24.52
C ARG A 185 -7.16 35.92 25.28
N ALA A 186 -6.82 35.18 26.33
CA ALA A 186 -7.74 34.44 27.20
C ALA A 186 -8.92 35.31 27.70
N PRO A 187 -10.14 34.74 27.85
CA PRO A 187 -11.30 35.49 28.34
C PRO A 187 -11.10 35.84 29.82
N LYS A 188 -11.28 37.13 30.15
CA LYS A 188 -11.48 37.59 31.53
C LYS A 188 -12.92 37.33 31.95
N GLU A 189 -13.09 36.90 33.20
CA GLU A 189 -14.39 36.69 33.87
C GLU A 189 -15.35 37.89 33.69
N PRO A 190 -16.67 37.65 33.52
CA PRO A 190 -17.63 38.74 33.45
C PRO A 190 -17.88 39.35 34.83
N ARG A 191 -17.77 40.68 34.92
CA ARG A 191 -18.30 41.46 36.05
C ARG A 191 -19.83 41.52 35.97
N GLU A 192 -20.48 41.30 37.11
CA GLU A 192 -21.92 41.40 37.29
C GLU A 192 -22.49 42.77 36.86
N PRO A 193 -23.68 42.83 36.23
CA PRO A 193 -24.32 44.09 35.91
C PRO A 193 -25.15 44.63 37.09
N LYS A 194 -25.00 45.93 37.36
CA LYS A 194 -25.85 46.68 38.28
C LYS A 194 -27.26 46.82 37.69
N VAL A 195 -28.25 46.41 38.46
CA VAL A 195 -29.69 46.52 38.17
C VAL A 195 -30.12 47.99 38.27
N SER A 196 -30.71 48.52 37.19
CA SER A 196 -31.54 49.73 37.23
C SER A 196 -32.98 49.34 36.85
N HIS A 197 -33.89 49.62 37.76
CA HIS A 197 -35.32 49.36 37.61
C HIS A 197 -35.93 50.08 36.41
N GLN A 198 -36.58 49.33 35.54
CA GLN A 198 -37.70 49.84 34.76
C GLN A 198 -38.81 48.78 34.75
N LYS A 199 -39.95 49.18 35.31
CA LYS A 199 -41.20 48.44 35.33
C LYS A 199 -41.64 48.18 33.88
N ASP A 200 -41.75 46.91 33.50
CA ASP A 200 -42.81 46.36 32.65
C ASP A 200 -42.48 44.89 32.34
N SER A 201 -42.93 43.95 33.17
CA SER A 201 -42.90 42.52 32.84
C SER A 201 -43.91 41.73 33.67
N GLY A 202 -45.18 41.90 33.35
CA GLY A 202 -46.27 41.05 33.84
C GLY A 202 -46.43 39.74 33.07
N VAL A 203 -45.48 39.38 32.20
CA VAL A 203 -45.52 38.15 31.41
C VAL A 203 -44.23 37.36 31.65
N ALA A 204 -44.41 36.07 31.99
CA ALA A 204 -43.44 34.98 31.83
C ALA A 204 -42.44 34.64 32.96
N VAL A 205 -42.73 34.85 34.26
CA VAL A 205 -41.96 34.10 35.29
C VAL A 205 -42.33 32.60 35.28
N SER A 206 -43.62 32.29 35.17
CA SER A 206 -44.10 30.91 35.02
C SER A 206 -43.60 30.26 33.74
N ALA A 207 -43.62 30.97 32.60
CA ALA A 207 -43.14 30.43 31.33
C ALA A 207 -41.60 30.23 31.30
N ILE A 208 -40.82 31.00 32.06
CA ILE A 208 -39.38 30.76 32.21
C ILE A 208 -39.11 29.54 33.09
N GLU A 209 -39.86 29.37 34.19
CA GLU A 209 -39.77 28.19 35.06
C GLU A 209 -40.19 26.91 34.32
N ASP A 210 -41.28 26.98 33.55
CA ASP A 210 -41.79 25.92 32.69
C ASP A 210 -40.76 25.52 31.61
N ASN A 211 -40.17 26.50 30.92
CA ASN A 211 -39.09 26.27 29.95
C ASN A 211 -37.84 25.67 30.60
N SER A 212 -37.52 26.02 31.85
CA SER A 212 -36.38 25.44 32.58
C SER A 212 -36.63 23.98 32.98
N ALA A 213 -37.87 23.65 33.33
CA ALA A 213 -38.28 22.28 33.66
C ALA A 213 -38.31 21.41 32.40
N GLU A 214 -38.76 21.96 31.27
CA GLU A 214 -38.75 21.29 29.98
C GLU A 214 -37.33 21.03 29.47
N LEU A 215 -36.41 22.01 29.61
CA LEU A 215 -34.99 21.81 29.31
C LEU A 215 -34.36 20.70 30.16
N LYS A 216 -34.66 20.63 31.47
CA LYS A 216 -34.17 19.55 32.34
C LYS A 216 -34.71 18.18 31.91
N ARG A 217 -35.99 18.11 31.50
CA ARG A 217 -36.60 16.88 30.97
C ARG A 217 -35.96 16.44 29.66
N LEU A 218 -35.81 17.35 28.70
CA LEU A 218 -35.16 17.07 27.41
C LEU A 218 -33.70 16.65 27.60
N THR A 219 -32.98 17.26 28.54
CA THR A 219 -31.59 16.87 28.84
C THR A 219 -31.52 15.47 29.46
N ALA A 220 -32.44 15.13 30.36
CA ALA A 220 -32.54 13.79 30.95
C ALA A 220 -32.92 12.73 29.89
N GLU A 221 -33.79 13.08 28.95
CA GLU A 221 -34.18 12.18 27.85
C GLU A 221 -33.02 11.93 26.88
N VAL A 222 -32.27 12.99 26.50
CA VAL A 222 -31.06 12.85 25.67
C VAL A 222 -30.02 11.99 26.37
N GLN A 223 -29.81 12.17 27.68
CA GLN A 223 -28.89 11.32 28.45
C GLN A 223 -29.36 9.86 28.56
N ALA A 224 -30.66 9.62 28.65
CA ALA A 224 -31.22 8.27 28.66
C ALA A 224 -31.01 7.57 27.30
N ARG A 225 -31.32 8.26 26.19
CA ARG A 225 -31.09 7.75 24.83
C ARG A 225 -29.60 7.50 24.56
N GLN A 226 -28.72 8.36 25.07
CA GLN A 226 -27.28 8.17 24.93
C GLN A 226 -26.81 6.90 25.66
N LYS A 227 -27.29 6.66 26.89
CA LYS A 227 -26.97 5.43 27.65
C LYS A 227 -27.50 4.17 26.97
N GLU A 228 -28.66 4.25 26.35
CA GLU A 228 -29.25 3.13 25.60
C GLU A 228 -28.43 2.82 24.34
N SER A 229 -28.05 3.84 23.58
CA SER A 229 -27.15 3.70 22.42
C SER A 229 -25.77 3.15 22.80
N ASP A 230 -25.18 3.63 23.91
CA ASP A 230 -23.89 3.14 24.40
C ASP A 230 -23.98 1.65 24.81
N LYS A 231 -25.12 1.23 25.38
CA LYS A 231 -25.37 -0.17 25.76
C LYS A 231 -25.54 -1.06 24.54
N GLU A 232 -26.24 -0.60 23.50
CA GLU A 232 -26.37 -1.30 22.22
C GLU A 232 -25.00 -1.46 21.54
N LEU A 233 -24.19 -0.39 21.52
CA LEU A 233 -22.84 -0.41 20.97
C LEU A 233 -21.92 -1.38 21.71
N GLN A 234 -22.04 -1.46 23.04
CA GLN A 234 -21.29 -2.43 23.84
C GLN A 234 -21.75 -3.88 23.56
N ALA A 235 -23.05 -4.10 23.35
CA ALA A 235 -23.58 -5.42 23.01
C ALA A 235 -23.12 -5.89 21.63
N THR A 236 -23.08 -4.99 20.63
CA THR A 236 -22.57 -5.32 19.29
C THR A 236 -21.07 -5.61 19.30
N LEU A 237 -20.28 -4.78 20.00
CA LEU A 237 -18.84 -5.02 20.20
C LEU A 237 -18.56 -6.36 20.92
N ALA A 238 -19.38 -6.74 21.90
CA ALA A 238 -19.25 -8.02 22.58
C ALA A 238 -19.53 -9.19 21.63
N LYS A 239 -20.53 -9.07 20.76
CA LYS A 239 -20.85 -10.08 19.73
C LYS A 239 -19.71 -10.22 18.72
N GLU A 240 -19.17 -9.13 18.21
CA GLU A 240 -18.02 -9.15 17.28
C GLU A 240 -16.77 -9.75 17.93
N ARG A 241 -16.51 -9.47 19.22
CA ARG A 241 -15.42 -10.09 19.97
C ARG A 241 -15.60 -11.60 20.09
N ALA A 242 -16.80 -12.07 20.40
CA ALA A 242 -17.10 -13.50 20.49
C ALA A 242 -16.95 -14.21 19.13
N GLU A 243 -17.40 -13.58 18.04
CA GLU A 243 -17.21 -14.11 16.68
C GLU A 243 -15.73 -14.19 16.30
N LYS A 244 -14.94 -13.15 16.63
CA LYS A 244 -13.49 -13.14 16.42
C LYS A 244 -12.78 -14.24 17.21
N GLU A 245 -13.14 -14.45 18.47
CA GLU A 245 -12.59 -15.53 19.29
C GLU A 245 -12.96 -16.92 18.75
N ALA A 246 -14.18 -17.10 18.24
CA ALA A 246 -14.59 -18.35 17.60
C ALA A 246 -13.79 -18.65 16.33
N LEU A 247 -13.50 -17.63 15.50
CA LEU A 247 -12.64 -17.78 14.32
C LEU A 247 -11.20 -18.14 14.70
N LEU A 248 -10.65 -17.53 15.75
CA LEU A 248 -9.32 -17.85 16.26
C LEU A 248 -9.22 -19.30 16.75
N ARG A 249 -10.27 -19.82 17.42
CA ARG A 249 -10.33 -21.23 17.82
C ARG A 249 -10.35 -22.16 16.61
N LYS A 250 -11.17 -21.88 15.60
CA LYS A 250 -11.19 -22.66 14.34
C LYS A 250 -9.82 -22.67 13.65
N LEU A 251 -9.13 -21.53 13.64
CA LEU A 251 -7.79 -21.43 13.06
C LEU A 251 -6.76 -22.25 13.84
N ALA A 252 -6.87 -22.27 15.18
CA ALA A 252 -6.04 -23.12 16.04
C ALA A 252 -6.30 -24.62 15.78
N GLU A 253 -7.57 -25.02 15.62
CA GLU A 253 -7.94 -26.41 15.27
C GLU A 253 -7.35 -26.83 13.92
N ILE A 254 -7.47 -25.99 12.88
CA ILE A 254 -6.87 -26.25 11.56
C ILE A 254 -5.34 -26.40 11.67
N LYS A 255 -4.69 -25.57 12.50
CA LYS A 255 -3.23 -25.62 12.71
C LYS A 255 -2.79 -26.88 13.49
N VAL A 256 -3.63 -27.40 14.37
CA VAL A 256 -3.38 -28.68 15.06
C VAL A 256 -3.60 -29.84 14.09
N ALA A 257 -4.68 -29.79 13.29
CA ALA A 257 -4.99 -30.78 12.28
C ALA A 257 -3.87 -30.92 11.24
N SER A 258 -3.30 -29.80 10.76
CA SER A 258 -2.15 -29.83 9.84
C SER A 258 -0.91 -30.44 10.48
N ARG A 259 -0.59 -30.10 11.74
CA ARG A 259 0.51 -30.71 12.48
C ARG A 259 0.33 -32.21 12.72
N THR A 260 -0.90 -32.68 12.87
CA THR A 260 -1.19 -34.12 12.98
C THR A 260 -1.16 -34.83 11.63
N ALA A 261 -1.52 -34.15 10.53
CA ALA A 261 -1.39 -34.66 9.17
C ALA A 261 0.09 -34.80 8.77
N ASP A 262 0.93 -33.81 9.10
CA ASP A 262 2.38 -33.87 8.89
C ASP A 262 3.04 -35.01 9.67
N LYS A 263 2.55 -35.31 10.88
CA LYS A 263 3.01 -36.44 11.71
C LYS A 263 2.54 -37.81 11.19
N LYS A 264 1.33 -37.90 10.61
CA LYS A 264 0.85 -39.14 9.97
C LYS A 264 1.49 -39.40 8.61
N ALA A 265 1.91 -38.36 7.89
CA ALA A 265 2.65 -38.48 6.63
C ALA A 265 4.13 -38.86 6.83
N THR A 266 4.62 -38.90 8.07
CA THR A 266 6.02 -39.25 8.41
C THR A 266 6.19 -40.63 9.03
N GLU A 267 5.23 -41.53 8.88
CA GLU A 267 5.41 -42.94 9.25
C GLU A 267 5.79 -43.81 8.02
N VAL A 268 7.07 -44.20 8.02
CA VAL A 268 7.73 -45.26 7.24
C VAL A 268 8.00 -45.01 5.74
N VAL A 269 9.07 -44.28 5.45
CA VAL A 269 10.03 -44.66 4.40
C VAL A 269 11.44 -44.40 4.92
N LYS A 270 12.23 -45.46 5.11
CA LYS A 270 13.65 -45.33 5.51
C LYS A 270 14.43 -44.61 4.40
N PRO A 271 15.25 -43.58 4.70
CA PRO A 271 15.89 -42.74 3.68
C PRO A 271 16.99 -43.44 2.84
N GLU A 272 17.36 -44.67 3.20
CA GLU A 272 18.60 -45.31 2.74
C GLU A 272 18.46 -46.07 1.40
N ASP A 273 17.24 -46.32 0.91
CA ASP A 273 16.98 -47.17 -0.27
C ASP A 273 16.41 -46.45 -1.50
N ARG A 274 16.55 -45.12 -1.62
CA ARG A 274 16.24 -44.44 -2.91
C ARG A 274 17.46 -44.51 -3.84
N PRO A 275 17.41 -45.26 -4.97
CA PRO A 275 18.52 -45.27 -5.91
C PRO A 275 18.71 -43.87 -6.51
N VAL A 276 19.95 -43.38 -6.45
CA VAL A 276 20.46 -42.08 -6.96
C VAL A 276 20.51 -42.08 -8.50
N LYS A 277 19.44 -42.52 -9.17
CA LYS A 277 19.44 -42.76 -10.62
C LYS A 277 19.20 -41.51 -11.48
N ASP A 278 18.64 -40.42 -10.92
CA ASP A 278 18.05 -39.36 -11.77
C ASP A 278 18.70 -37.97 -11.64
N LYS A 279 19.91 -37.86 -11.10
CA LYS A 279 20.61 -36.55 -10.99
C LYS A 279 21.75 -36.48 -11.99
N TRP A 280 21.58 -35.66 -13.03
CA TRP A 280 22.62 -35.32 -13.99
C TRP A 280 23.18 -33.92 -13.70
N ALA A 281 24.48 -33.71 -13.92
CA ALA A 281 25.13 -32.41 -13.74
C ALA A 281 26.09 -32.12 -14.90
N LEU A 282 25.85 -31.00 -15.60
CA LEU A 282 26.78 -30.45 -16.60
C LEU A 282 27.61 -29.33 -15.98
N ILE A 283 28.93 -29.50 -15.99
CA ILE A 283 29.89 -28.53 -15.47
C ILE A 283 30.66 -27.97 -16.66
N VAL A 284 30.69 -26.64 -16.79
CA VAL A 284 31.35 -25.95 -17.90
C VAL A 284 32.40 -24.99 -17.37
N GLY A 285 33.67 -25.19 -17.75
CA GLY A 285 34.79 -24.34 -17.36
C GLY A 285 35.46 -23.71 -18.58
N ILE A 286 35.81 -22.43 -18.52
CA ILE A 286 36.47 -21.71 -19.63
C ILE A 286 37.67 -20.88 -19.11
N SER A 287 38.84 -21.01 -19.75
CA SER A 287 40.15 -20.50 -19.30
C SER A 287 40.56 -19.21 -20.02
N LYS A 288 40.15 -19.02 -21.28
CA LYS A 288 40.52 -17.85 -22.10
C LYS A 288 39.27 -17.23 -22.71
N PHE A 289 38.90 -16.04 -22.22
CA PHE A 289 37.69 -15.36 -22.67
C PHE A 289 38.05 -14.24 -23.66
N LYS A 290 37.58 -14.35 -24.91
CA LYS A 290 37.67 -13.27 -25.90
C LYS A 290 36.49 -12.28 -25.88
N ASN A 291 35.37 -12.59 -25.20
CA ASN A 291 34.19 -11.71 -25.16
C ASN A 291 33.61 -11.56 -23.75
N ASN A 292 33.25 -10.33 -23.39
CA ASN A 292 33.05 -9.88 -22.01
C ASN A 292 31.60 -9.95 -21.50
N THR A 293 30.70 -10.70 -22.17
CA THR A 293 29.24 -10.56 -22.01
C THR A 293 28.49 -11.71 -21.32
N LEU A 294 29.17 -12.76 -20.82
CA LEU A 294 28.50 -13.87 -20.11
C LEU A 294 28.82 -13.86 -18.61
N ASN A 295 27.78 -13.76 -17.75
CA ASN A 295 27.87 -13.53 -16.29
C ASN A 295 27.84 -14.79 -15.42
N LEU A 296 28.18 -15.96 -15.95
CA LEU A 296 28.39 -17.19 -15.17
C LEU A 296 29.81 -17.66 -15.48
N LYS A 297 30.78 -17.20 -14.66
CA LYS A 297 32.22 -17.36 -14.93
C LYS A 297 32.86 -18.20 -13.81
N TYR A 298 33.03 -19.51 -14.02
CA TYR A 298 34.00 -20.30 -13.25
C TYR A 298 35.28 -20.46 -14.08
N PRO A 299 36.46 -20.17 -13.51
CA PRO A 299 37.73 -20.55 -14.11
C PRO A 299 37.75 -22.06 -14.38
N SER A 300 38.35 -22.51 -15.50
CA SER A 300 38.43 -23.94 -15.82
C SER A 300 39.07 -24.79 -14.72
N LYS A 301 39.95 -24.18 -13.91
CA LYS A 301 40.54 -24.81 -12.74
C LYS A 301 39.49 -25.10 -11.66
N ASP A 302 38.68 -24.11 -11.32
CA ASP A 302 37.64 -24.23 -10.29
C ASP A 302 36.51 -25.17 -10.73
N ALA A 303 36.18 -25.17 -12.03
CA ALA A 303 35.22 -26.11 -12.62
C ALA A 303 35.69 -27.56 -12.53
N LYS A 304 37.00 -27.80 -12.72
CA LYS A 304 37.61 -29.13 -12.58
C LYS A 304 37.67 -29.56 -11.12
N ASP A 305 38.07 -28.67 -10.22
CA ASP A 305 38.11 -28.95 -8.78
C ASP A 305 36.70 -29.27 -8.24
N PHE A 306 35.67 -28.62 -8.78
CA PHE A 306 34.27 -28.91 -8.44
C PHE A 306 33.77 -30.24 -9.01
N TYR A 307 34.16 -30.60 -10.23
CA TYR A 307 33.90 -31.94 -10.80
C TYR A 307 34.55 -33.03 -9.94
N ASP A 308 35.82 -32.87 -9.61
CA ASP A 308 36.58 -33.84 -8.81
C ASP A 308 35.94 -33.98 -7.41
N TYR A 309 35.48 -32.88 -6.81
CA TYR A 309 34.73 -32.92 -5.55
C TYR A 309 33.41 -33.71 -5.67
N LEU A 310 32.62 -33.48 -6.72
CA LEU A 310 31.33 -34.16 -6.91
C LEU A 310 31.47 -35.67 -7.14
N VAL A 311 32.53 -36.09 -7.84
CA VAL A 311 32.84 -37.50 -8.08
C VAL A 311 33.46 -38.14 -6.84
N ALA A 312 34.36 -37.45 -6.12
CA ALA A 312 35.06 -37.98 -4.95
C ALA A 312 34.17 -38.09 -3.70
N ASP A 313 33.22 -37.17 -3.50
CA ASP A 313 32.27 -37.20 -2.38
C ASP A 313 31.15 -38.24 -2.58
N GLY A 314 31.19 -39.01 -3.68
CA GLY A 314 30.28 -40.12 -3.96
C GLY A 314 28.82 -39.71 -4.20
N LYS A 315 28.56 -38.41 -4.34
CA LYS A 315 27.20 -37.86 -4.49
C LYS A 315 26.63 -38.03 -5.89
N PHE A 316 27.46 -38.32 -6.88
CA PHE A 316 27.06 -38.59 -8.26
C PHE A 316 27.86 -39.77 -8.84
N GLN A 317 27.22 -40.58 -9.67
CA GLN A 317 27.94 -41.57 -10.48
C GLN A 317 28.78 -40.85 -11.54
N LYS A 318 29.97 -41.37 -11.84
CA LYS A 318 30.89 -40.76 -12.82
C LYS A 318 30.24 -40.54 -14.19
N ASP A 319 29.29 -41.40 -14.56
CA ASP A 319 28.57 -41.35 -15.83
C ASP A 319 27.46 -40.29 -15.87
N HIS A 320 27.10 -39.71 -14.71
CA HIS A 320 26.04 -38.71 -14.55
C HIS A 320 26.57 -37.28 -14.34
N VAL A 321 27.89 -37.08 -14.37
CA VAL A 321 28.51 -35.75 -14.31
C VAL A 321 29.36 -35.57 -15.56
N LYS A 322 29.03 -34.56 -16.37
CA LYS A 322 29.78 -34.25 -17.59
C LYS A 322 30.51 -32.92 -17.44
N LEU A 323 31.81 -32.93 -17.72
CA LEU A 323 32.67 -31.76 -17.64
C LEU A 323 33.09 -31.33 -19.04
N LEU A 324 32.73 -30.10 -19.42
CA LEU A 324 33.18 -29.45 -20.66
C LEU A 324 34.17 -28.34 -20.31
N LEU A 325 35.40 -28.41 -20.82
CA LEU A 325 36.43 -27.40 -20.59
C LEU A 325 36.83 -26.70 -21.90
N ASP A 326 37.08 -25.40 -21.81
CA ASP A 326 37.74 -24.58 -22.84
C ASP A 326 37.16 -24.75 -24.25
N GLU A 327 37.90 -25.35 -25.17
CA GLU A 327 37.50 -25.53 -26.58
C GLU A 327 36.28 -26.45 -26.74
N GLN A 328 35.95 -27.26 -25.71
CA GLN A 328 34.77 -28.12 -25.71
C GLN A 328 33.52 -27.41 -25.17
N ALA A 329 33.68 -26.30 -24.44
CA ALA A 329 32.61 -25.49 -23.89
C ALA A 329 31.98 -24.54 -24.94
N THR A 330 31.76 -25.04 -26.16
CA THR A 330 31.06 -24.28 -27.20
C THR A 330 29.56 -24.36 -27.01
N ARG A 331 28.82 -23.34 -27.49
CA ARG A 331 27.36 -23.32 -27.44
C ARG A 331 26.73 -24.56 -28.08
N GLY A 332 27.31 -25.07 -29.17
CA GLY A 332 26.82 -26.28 -29.84
C GLY A 332 26.92 -27.52 -28.95
N ASN A 333 28.07 -27.70 -28.30
CA ASN A 333 28.32 -28.83 -27.41
C ASN A 333 27.52 -28.75 -26.10
N ILE A 334 27.29 -27.55 -25.57
CA ILE A 334 26.47 -27.38 -24.36
C ILE A 334 25.01 -27.73 -24.66
N LEU A 335 24.51 -27.34 -25.83
CA LEU A 335 23.14 -27.63 -26.26
C LEU A 335 22.92 -29.09 -26.67
N SER A 336 23.97 -29.82 -27.05
CA SER A 336 23.84 -31.26 -27.34
C SER A 336 23.77 -32.13 -26.08
N GLU A 337 24.12 -31.57 -24.92
CA GLU A 337 24.14 -32.29 -23.65
C GLU A 337 22.93 -31.95 -22.76
N LEU A 338 22.28 -30.80 -22.97
CA LEU A 338 21.07 -30.35 -22.27
C LEU A 338 19.79 -30.99 -22.83
#